data_AF-A0A0X3S118-F1
#
_entry.id   AF-A0A0X3S118-F1
#
_cell.length_a   1.000
_cell.length_b   1.000
_cell.length_c   1.000
_cell.angle_alpha   90.00
_cell.angle_beta   90.00
_cell.angle_gamma   90.00
#
_symmetry.space_group_name_H-M   'P 1'
#
loop_
_entity.id
_entity.type
_entity.pdbx_description
1 polymer ?
#
loop_
_entity_poly.entity_id
_entity_poly.type
_entity_poly.pdbx_seq_one_letter_code
_entity_poly.pdbx_strand_id
1 'polypeptide(L)'
;MAHNQAMMHTYCHQLAATWFELHPEATASELVAFLKDEAHKAQTVAAEVYVAKEGMTMDEAMEFQVRHYDYRDLMRRELSMND
;
A
#
# COMPACT_ATOMS: atom_id res chain seq x y z
N MET A 1 6.28 13.68 -10.98
CA MET A 1 6.29 12.29 -10.49
C MET A 1 6.89 12.16 -9.09
N ALA A 2 8.06 12.74 -8.79
CA ALA A 2 8.68 12.70 -7.45
C ALA A 2 7.79 13.22 -6.29
N HIS A 3 6.95 14.23 -6.53
CA HIS A 3 6.09 14.82 -5.48
C HIS A 3 4.96 13.88 -5.00
N ASN A 4 4.40 13.04 -5.89
CA ASN A 4 3.36 12.07 -5.52
C ASN A 4 3.93 10.89 -4.74
N GLN A 5 5.15 10.45 -5.06
CA GLN A 5 5.84 9.41 -4.29
C GLN A 5 6.10 9.90 -2.85
N ALA A 6 6.69 11.09 -2.67
CA ALA A 6 7.00 11.64 -1.35
C ALA A 6 5.76 11.77 -0.43
N MET A 7 4.61 12.16 -0.96
CA MET A 7 3.37 12.25 -0.17
C MET A 7 2.82 10.88 0.23
N MET A 8 2.89 9.89 -0.66
CA MET A 8 2.50 8.50 -0.36
C MET A 8 3.35 7.88 0.76
N HIS A 9 4.68 8.10 0.72
CA HIS A 9 5.59 7.60 1.75
C HIS A 9 5.31 8.21 3.13
N THR A 10 5.02 9.51 3.16
CA THR A 10 4.69 10.22 4.41
C THR A 10 3.41 9.65 5.03
N TYR A 11 2.42 9.31 4.21
CA TYR A 11 1.15 8.75 4.66
C TYR A 11 1.31 7.35 5.31
N CYS A 12 2.08 6.44 4.71
CA CYS A 12 2.29 5.09 5.27
C CYS A 12 3.02 5.14 6.61
N HIS A 13 4.04 5.99 6.76
CA HIS A 13 4.75 6.16 8.02
C HIS A 13 3.86 6.78 9.11
N GLN A 14 3.06 7.80 8.76
CA GLN A 14 2.12 8.41 9.68
C GLN A 14 1.00 7.45 10.11
N LEU A 15 0.51 6.61 9.20
CA LEU A 15 -0.49 5.61 9.51
C LEU A 15 0.03 4.56 10.50
N ALA A 16 1.25 4.06 10.29
CA ALA A 16 1.89 3.12 11.20
C ALA A 16 2.17 3.75 12.58
N ALA A 17 2.66 5.00 12.61
CA ALA A 17 2.90 5.72 13.86
C ALA A 17 1.60 5.96 14.65
N THR A 18 0.56 6.44 13.98
CA THR A 18 -0.77 6.68 14.58
C THR A 18 -1.37 5.39 15.11
N TRP A 19 -1.23 4.28 14.38
CA TRP A 19 -1.74 2.99 14.83
C TRP A 19 -1.03 2.50 16.10
N PHE A 20 0.29 2.66 16.21
CA PHE A 20 1.00 2.34 17.45
C PHE A 20 0.61 3.24 18.63
N GLU A 21 0.33 4.53 18.39
CA GLU A 21 -0.17 5.43 19.45
C GLU A 21 -1.52 4.95 20.01
N LEU A 22 -2.36 4.36 19.17
CA LEU A 22 -3.66 3.82 19.55
C LEU A 22 -3.58 2.39 20.12
N HIS A 23 -2.50 1.66 19.83
CA HIS A 23 -2.28 0.27 20.23
C HIS A 23 -0.86 0.09 20.80
N PRO A 24 -0.52 0.72 21.94
CA PRO A 24 0.84 0.73 22.47
C PRO A 24 1.33 -0.65 22.92
N GLU A 25 0.42 -1.57 23.22
CA GLU A 25 0.70 -2.98 23.55
C GLU A 25 0.92 -3.88 22.31
N ALA A 26 0.68 -3.37 21.11
CA ALA A 26 0.74 -4.18 19.91
C ALA A 26 2.17 -4.62 19.56
N THR A 27 2.27 -5.86 19.09
CA THR A 27 3.48 -6.44 18.55
C THR A 27 3.77 -5.94 17.14
N ALA A 28 5.03 -6.04 16.72
CA ALA A 28 5.41 -5.78 15.32
C ALA A 28 4.65 -6.66 14.32
N SER A 29 4.30 -7.91 14.69
CA SER A 29 3.47 -8.79 13.84
C SER A 29 2.06 -8.27 13.63
N GLU A 30 1.44 -7.68 14.65
CA GLU A 30 0.10 -7.11 14.55
C GLU A 30 0.10 -5.84 13.69
N LEU A 31 1.14 -5.00 13.82
CA LEU A 31 1.33 -3.88 12.91
C LEU A 31 1.45 -4.36 11.45
N VAL A 32 2.25 -5.39 11.19
CA VAL A 32 2.43 -5.93 9.84
C VAL A 32 1.13 -6.50 9.29
N ALA A 33 0.30 -7.14 10.13
CA ALA A 33 -1.03 -7.60 9.72
C ALA A 33 -1.94 -6.43 9.35
N PHE A 34 -2.01 -5.40 10.19
CA PHE A 34 -2.76 -4.18 9.92
C PHE A 34 -2.34 -3.52 8.60
N LEU A 35 -1.03 -3.31 8.39
CA LEU A 35 -0.52 -2.68 7.18
C LEU A 35 -0.80 -3.52 5.92
N LYS A 36 -0.83 -4.85 6.03
CA LYS A 36 -1.25 -5.73 4.92
C LYS A 36 -2.72 -5.56 4.58
N ASP A 37 -3.59 -5.46 5.58
CA ASP A 37 -5.03 -5.26 5.37
C ASP A 37 -5.31 -3.90 4.72
N GLU A 38 -4.65 -2.83 5.17
CA GLU A 38 -4.78 -1.50 4.57
C GLU A 38 -4.25 -1.47 3.12
N ALA A 39 -3.13 -2.14 2.85
CA ALA A 39 -2.61 -2.27 1.49
C ALA A 39 -3.60 -3.03 0.58
N HIS A 40 -4.24 -4.09 1.09
CA HIS A 40 -5.25 -4.82 0.33
C HIS A 40 -6.47 -3.96 0.01
N LYS A 41 -6.99 -3.19 0.98
CA LYS A 41 -8.11 -2.25 0.75
C LYS A 41 -7.76 -1.23 -0.33
N ALA A 42 -6.56 -0.65 -0.27
CA ALA A 42 -6.11 0.33 -1.26
C ALA A 42 -6.03 -0.29 -2.68
N GLN A 43 -5.55 -1.53 -2.79
CA GLN A 43 -5.53 -2.27 -4.05
C GLN A 43 -6.95 -2.51 -4.60
N THR A 44 -7.87 -2.95 -3.74
CA THR A 44 -9.27 -3.16 -4.12
C THR A 44 -9.90 -1.88 -4.66
N VAL A 45 -9.76 -0.75 -3.96
CA VAL A 45 -10.29 0.55 -4.41
C VAL A 45 -9.67 0.96 -5.74
N ALA A 46 -8.36 0.77 -5.90
CA ALA A 46 -7.71 1.04 -7.19
C ALA A 46 -8.23 0.10 -8.29
N ALA A 47 -8.65 -1.13 -7.97
CA ALA A 47 -9.08 -2.13 -8.94
C ALA A 47 -10.48 -1.80 -9.44
N GLU A 48 -11.36 -1.35 -8.53
CA GLU A 48 -12.68 -0.80 -8.87
C GLU A 48 -12.59 0.34 -9.87
N VAL A 49 -11.56 1.18 -9.80
CA VAL A 49 -11.33 2.25 -10.79
C VAL A 49 -11.06 1.68 -12.18
N TYR A 50 -10.25 0.62 -12.29
CA TYR A 50 -9.98 -0.03 -13.58
C TYR A 50 -11.21 -0.77 -14.12
N VAL A 51 -11.97 -1.45 -13.25
CA VAL A 51 -13.25 -2.08 -13.63
C VAL A 51 -14.20 -1.03 -14.22
N ALA A 52 -14.34 0.12 -13.54
CA ALA A 52 -15.26 1.17 -13.96
C ALA A 52 -14.82 1.92 -15.23
N LYS A 53 -13.51 2.12 -15.43
CA LYS A 53 -12.98 2.94 -16.54
C LYS A 53 -12.59 2.14 -17.78
N GLU A 54 -12.01 0.97 -17.57
CA GLU A 54 -11.40 0.16 -18.63
C GLU A 54 -12.24 -1.09 -18.94
N GLY A 55 -13.34 -1.32 -18.22
CA GLY A 55 -14.23 -2.46 -18.43
C GLY A 55 -13.59 -3.81 -18.07
N MET A 56 -12.51 -3.80 -17.29
CA MET A 56 -11.85 -5.00 -16.79
C MET A 56 -12.77 -5.75 -15.81
N THR A 57 -12.60 -7.05 -15.69
CA THR A 57 -13.11 -7.79 -14.53
C THR A 57 -12.29 -7.46 -13.28
N MET A 58 -12.85 -7.70 -12.09
CA MET A 58 -12.12 -7.44 -10.83
C MET A 58 -10.83 -8.26 -10.76
N ASP A 59 -10.86 -9.53 -11.18
CA ASP A 59 -9.69 -10.41 -11.17
C ASP A 59 -8.59 -9.89 -12.11
N GLU A 60 -8.96 -9.43 -13.31
CA GLU A 60 -8.02 -8.82 -14.26
C GLU A 60 -7.43 -7.52 -13.72
N ALA A 61 -8.24 -6.67 -13.08
CA ALA A 61 -7.80 -5.41 -12.50
C ALA A 61 -6.83 -5.63 -11.33
N MET A 62 -7.11 -6.62 -10.46
CA MET A 62 -6.23 -7.00 -9.35
C MET A 62 -4.91 -7.59 -9.86
N GLU A 63 -4.98 -8.47 -10.88
CA GLU A 63 -3.77 -9.03 -11.50
C GLU A 63 -2.94 -7.95 -12.21
N PHE A 64 -3.60 -7.01 -12.90
CA PHE A 64 -2.96 -5.88 -13.56
C PHE A 64 -2.18 -5.03 -12.56
N GLN A 65 -2.77 -4.74 -11.39
CA GLN A 65 -2.08 -4.01 -10.33
C GLN A 65 -0.87 -4.74 -9.77
N VAL A 66 -1.00 -6.03 -9.46
CA VAL A 66 0.12 -6.83 -8.94
C VAL A 66 1.28 -6.85 -9.94
N ARG A 67 0.99 -6.95 -11.24
CA ARG A 67 2.02 -6.99 -12.30
C ARG A 67 2.72 -5.65 -12.55
N HIS A 68 2.04 -4.52 -12.38
CA HIS A 68 2.56 -3.20 -12.79
C HIS A 68 2.92 -2.28 -11.61
N TYR A 69 2.34 -2.55 -10.45
CA TYR A 69 2.51 -1.74 -9.23
C TYR A 69 2.73 -2.67 -8.04
N ASP A 70 3.78 -3.50 -8.08
CA ASP A 70 4.24 -4.19 -6.88
C ASP A 70 4.82 -3.15 -5.90
N TYR A 71 3.94 -2.63 -5.06
CA TYR A 71 4.26 -1.68 -4.02
C TYR A 71 5.36 -2.19 -3.08
N ARG A 72 5.57 -3.52 -2.98
CA ARG A 72 6.69 -4.08 -2.21
C ARG A 72 8.03 -3.85 -2.90
N ASP A 73 8.10 -3.95 -4.22
CA ASP A 73 9.34 -3.67 -4.94
C ASP A 73 9.68 -2.18 -4.95
N LEU A 74 8.66 -1.31 -5.02
CA LEU A 74 8.80 0.13 -4.80
C LEU A 74 9.32 0.45 -3.38
N MET A 75 8.68 -0.11 -2.35
CA MET A 75 9.09 0.06 -0.96
C MET A 75 10.48 -0.53 -0.68
N ARG A 76 10.80 -1.69 -1.25
CA ARG A 76 12.12 -2.34 -1.09
C ARG A 76 13.22 -1.49 -1.69
N ARG A 77 13.01 -0.91 -2.88
CA ARG A 77 13.98 0.02 -3.50
C ARG A 77 14.22 1.24 -2.63
N GLU A 78 13.15 1.88 -2.15
CA GLU A 78 13.23 3.07 -1.28
C GLU A 78 13.95 2.79 0.05
N LEU A 79 13.66 1.64 0.69
CA LEU A 79 14.34 1.23 1.92
C LEU A 79 15.82 0.87 1.67
N SER A 80 16.12 0.20 0.56
CA SER A 80 17.51 -0.18 0.21
C SER A 80 18.39 0.99 -0.25
N MET A 81 17.80 2.14 -0.57
CA MET A 81 18.52 3.36 -0.95
C MET A 81 18.86 4.27 0.23
N ASN A 82 18.30 3.99 1.41
CA ASN A 82 18.52 4.77 2.63
C ASN A 82 19.47 4.06 3.63
N ASP A 83 20.10 2.95 3.22
CA ASP A 83 21.29 2.33 3.85
C ASP A 83 22.56 2.71 3.05
#